data_AF-A0A960XMQ6-F1
#
_entry.id   AF-A0A960XMQ6-F1
#
_cell.length_a   1.000
_cell.length_b   1.000
_cell.length_c   1.000
_cell.angle_alpha   90.00
_cell.angle_beta   90.00
_cell.angle_gamma   90.00
#
_symmetry.space_group_name_H-M   'P 1'
#
loop_
_entity.id
_entity.type
_entity.pdbx_description
1 polymer ?
#
loop_
_entity_poly.entity_id
_entity_poly.type
_entity_poly.pdbx_seq_one_letter_code
_entity_poly.pdbx_strand_id
1 'polypeptide(L)'
;WQMDPEPELPPEQDFFGTDAHTQPPAVAPHEVEVFDRPDPLPASLNYEPARTVRQVRLVGETVEIEAGHGNGIYEAYCDGSRRDIRSFEIIADRVIIRSRVWLKQTQVLIRARQLVFEGEGQIKTTPEERLTSAGTNASGGVAGVDGLPAGNLNLEIGEIEVNGGGLRLDLAGGRGQPGGPGQHGSDGSNVSTRWSSVRMCDSGICKTHTPSSGYVITYYYYTFAGITAKEEGTKSWPTDGTDAKPSGKPGEGGAGGTIRSTVPLDAYLSLAGGATAAATTPGSWPYDRYAGGAAGQPSKAEQVHFYLEWFSMKSSASRHTTSAGDDAPVRRGNTVSGENGAIFYEDRPYAWIDPLSLRKVLQRIRDDYLGNRIAAAEQRLEQ
;
A
#
# COMPACT_ATOMS: atom_id res chain seq x y z
N TRP A 1 -54.14 6.28 60.36
CA TRP A 1 -53.86 7.21 59.27
C TRP A 1 -54.31 6.53 57.99
N GLN A 2 -55.57 6.78 57.64
CA GLN A 2 -56.20 6.26 56.44
C GLN A 2 -55.79 7.24 55.35
N MET A 3 -54.90 6.84 54.45
CA MET A 3 -54.57 7.67 53.28
C MET A 3 -55.80 7.60 52.37
N ASP A 4 -56.46 8.74 52.18
CA ASP A 4 -57.44 8.85 51.11
C ASP A 4 -56.73 8.58 49.78
N PRO A 5 -57.31 7.76 48.88
CA PRO A 5 -56.72 7.52 47.58
C PRO A 5 -56.58 8.85 46.84
N GLU A 6 -55.41 9.04 46.23
CA GLU A 6 -55.10 10.21 45.42
C GLU A 6 -56.21 10.34 44.34
N PRO A 7 -56.79 11.53 44.16
CA PRO A 7 -57.86 11.71 43.19
C PRO A 7 -57.38 11.31 41.80
N GLU A 8 -58.12 10.43 41.12
CA GLU A 8 -57.89 10.12 39.71
C GLU A 8 -57.98 11.42 38.92
N LEU A 9 -56.82 11.92 38.50
CA LEU A 9 -56.77 13.06 37.60
C LEU A 9 -57.34 12.61 36.25
N PRO A 10 -58.18 13.45 35.60
CA PRO A 10 -58.65 13.15 34.26
C PRO A 10 -57.46 12.98 33.31
N PRO A 11 -57.60 12.18 32.24
CA PRO A 11 -56.58 12.06 31.20
C PRO A 11 -56.09 13.45 30.79
N GLU A 12 -54.78 13.62 30.67
CA GLU A 12 -54.13 14.90 30.35
C GLU A 12 -54.73 15.55 29.09
N GLN A 13 -55.20 14.72 28.16
CA GLN A 13 -55.91 15.11 26.93
C GLN A 13 -57.20 15.91 27.20
N ASP A 14 -57.97 15.55 28.23
CA ASP A 14 -59.22 16.21 28.61
C ASP A 14 -58.96 17.54 29.32
N PHE A 15 -57.82 17.64 30.04
CA PHE A 15 -57.47 18.83 30.81
C PHE A 15 -56.87 19.94 29.94
N PHE A 16 -56.03 19.57 28.96
CA PHE A 16 -55.36 20.54 28.09
C PHE A 16 -56.09 20.81 26.76
N GLY A 17 -57.22 20.13 26.50
CA GLY A 17 -58.06 20.38 25.33
C GLY A 17 -57.35 20.12 24.00
N THR A 18 -56.54 19.05 23.93
CA THR A 18 -55.69 18.74 22.77
C THR A 18 -56.44 18.02 21.63
N ASP A 19 -57.76 18.17 21.55
CA ASP A 19 -58.60 17.61 20.51
C ASP A 19 -58.13 18.10 19.14
N ALA A 20 -57.34 17.26 18.48
CA ALA A 20 -56.70 17.49 17.19
C ALA A 20 -55.65 18.62 17.16
N HIS A 21 -54.56 18.47 17.90
CA HIS A 21 -53.29 18.97 17.35
C HIS A 21 -53.05 18.23 16.03
N THR A 22 -53.10 18.96 14.90
CA THR A 22 -52.67 18.47 13.59
C THR A 22 -51.33 17.80 13.79
N GLN A 23 -51.30 16.48 13.62
CA GLN A 23 -50.09 15.69 13.85
C GLN A 23 -48.95 16.38 13.10
N PRO A 24 -47.91 16.89 13.78
CA PRO A 24 -46.73 17.30 13.07
C PRO A 24 -46.33 16.09 12.21
N PRO A 25 -45.98 16.30 10.92
CA PRO A 25 -45.63 15.21 10.03
C PRO A 25 -44.63 14.33 10.76
N ALA A 26 -44.87 13.00 10.75
CA ALA A 26 -44.00 12.06 11.44
C ALA A 26 -42.55 12.38 11.05
N VAL A 27 -41.76 12.88 12.00
CA VAL A 27 -40.36 13.19 11.73
C VAL A 27 -39.73 11.90 11.25
N ALA A 28 -39.08 11.94 10.08
CA ALA A 28 -38.56 10.74 9.46
C ALA A 28 -37.64 10.03 10.47
N PRO A 29 -37.81 8.72 10.71
CA PRO A 29 -37.07 7.98 11.74
C PRO A 29 -35.54 7.92 11.53
N HIS A 30 -35.01 8.55 10.48
CA HIS A 30 -33.61 8.47 10.06
C HIS A 30 -33.01 9.83 9.71
N GLU A 31 -33.44 10.92 10.36
CA GLU A 31 -32.82 12.23 10.15
C GLU A 31 -31.41 12.24 10.76
N VAL A 32 -30.39 12.21 9.89
CA VAL A 32 -28.98 12.31 10.25
C VAL A 32 -28.44 13.66 9.78
N GLU A 33 -27.90 14.44 10.70
CA GLU A 33 -27.18 15.67 10.39
C GLU A 33 -25.73 15.33 10.01
N VAL A 34 -25.29 15.83 8.86
CA VAL A 34 -23.92 15.63 8.36
C VAL A 34 -23.16 16.96 8.43
N PHE A 35 -22.08 16.98 9.22
CA PHE A 35 -21.13 18.08 9.25
C PHE A 35 -19.87 17.66 8.51
N ASP A 36 -19.67 18.20 7.32
CA ASP A 36 -18.47 17.98 6.50
C ASP A 36 -17.67 19.28 6.42
N ARG A 37 -16.48 19.28 7.06
CA ARG A 37 -15.62 20.46 7.13
C ARG A 37 -14.24 20.15 6.57
N PRO A 38 -13.72 20.95 5.61
CA PRO A 38 -12.32 20.87 5.26
C PRO A 38 -11.45 21.35 6.43
N ASP A 39 -10.34 20.67 6.65
CA ASP A 39 -9.28 21.12 7.56
C ASP A 39 -8.63 22.37 6.95
N PRO A 40 -8.44 23.46 7.72
CA PRO A 40 -7.82 24.68 7.22
C PRO A 40 -6.37 24.47 6.76
N LEU A 41 -5.69 23.41 7.24
CA LEU A 41 -4.31 23.12 6.88
C LEU A 41 -4.22 21.87 6.01
N PRO A 42 -3.48 21.92 4.88
CA PRO A 42 -3.23 20.72 4.09
C PRO A 42 -2.40 19.71 4.90
N ALA A 43 -2.72 18.44 4.73
CA ALA A 43 -2.03 17.34 5.39
C ALA A 43 -1.70 16.23 4.40
N SER A 44 -0.73 15.39 4.76
CA SER A 44 -0.42 14.19 4.00
C SER A 44 -1.32 13.05 4.46
N LEU A 45 -2.01 12.40 3.52
CA LEU A 45 -2.91 11.28 3.80
C LEU A 45 -2.93 10.34 2.58
N ASN A 46 -2.91 9.03 2.78
CA ASN A 46 -2.99 8.03 1.71
C ASN A 46 -1.96 8.21 0.58
N TYR A 47 -0.70 8.49 0.94
CA TYR A 47 0.43 8.82 0.07
C TYR A 47 0.30 10.13 -0.73
N GLU A 48 -0.76 10.91 -0.52
CA GLU A 48 -0.94 12.19 -1.17
C GLU A 48 -0.40 13.30 -0.27
N PRO A 49 0.68 14.00 -0.67
CA PRO A 49 1.23 15.07 0.12
C PRO A 49 0.37 16.34 0.00
N ALA A 50 0.27 17.09 1.11
CA ALA A 50 -0.30 18.44 1.15
C ALA A 50 -1.70 18.58 0.52
N ARG A 51 -2.60 17.62 0.76
CA ARG A 51 -3.99 17.66 0.30
C ARG A 51 -4.90 18.33 1.34
N THR A 52 -5.94 19.03 0.88
CA THR A 52 -7.04 19.45 1.75
C THR A 52 -7.77 18.22 2.26
N VAL A 53 -7.63 17.93 3.54
CA VAL A 53 -8.31 16.83 4.22
C VAL A 53 -9.60 17.32 4.86
N ARG A 54 -10.47 16.40 5.27
CA ARG A 54 -11.80 16.69 5.81
C ARG A 54 -12.04 15.99 7.13
N GLN A 55 -12.92 16.61 7.90
CA GLN A 55 -13.50 16.08 9.12
C GLN A 55 -14.99 15.91 8.87
N VAL A 56 -15.48 14.68 9.00
CA VAL A 56 -16.90 14.34 8.84
C VAL A 56 -17.45 13.96 10.20
N ARG A 57 -18.59 14.54 10.56
CA ARG A 57 -19.34 14.18 11.75
C ARG A 57 -20.79 13.90 11.40
N LEU A 58 -21.30 12.77 11.85
CA LEU A 58 -22.68 12.34 11.73
C LEU A 58 -23.37 12.44 13.10
N VAL A 59 -24.53 13.06 13.16
CA VAL A 59 -25.33 13.18 14.39
C VAL A 59 -26.76 12.76 14.11
N GLY A 60 -27.29 11.78 14.84
CA GLY A 60 -28.66 11.30 14.67
C GLY A 60 -29.17 10.51 15.87
N GLU A 61 -30.46 10.15 15.89
CA GLU A 61 -30.96 9.15 16.85
C GLU A 61 -30.48 7.76 16.45
N THR A 62 -30.76 7.36 15.20
CA THR A 62 -30.22 6.16 14.57
C THR A 62 -29.41 6.54 13.33
N VAL A 63 -28.15 6.12 13.26
CA VAL A 63 -27.30 6.27 12.07
C VAL A 63 -27.13 4.91 11.40
N GLU A 64 -27.70 4.79 10.22
CA GLU A 64 -27.60 3.58 9.41
C GLU A 64 -26.63 3.79 8.24
N ILE A 65 -25.68 2.87 8.09
CA ILE A 65 -24.71 2.85 7.01
C ILE A 65 -24.91 1.59 6.17
N GLU A 66 -25.62 1.75 5.07
CA GLU A 66 -25.96 0.72 4.10
C GLU A 66 -25.84 1.30 2.68
N ALA A 67 -25.30 0.51 1.75
CA ALA A 67 -25.23 0.87 0.34
C ALA A 67 -26.64 0.99 -0.27
N GLY A 68 -26.90 2.08 -0.99
CA GLY A 68 -28.19 2.40 -1.58
C GLY A 68 -29.23 2.93 -0.60
N HIS A 69 -28.85 3.14 0.67
CA HIS A 69 -29.77 3.65 1.67
C HIS A 69 -30.17 5.11 1.38
N GLY A 70 -31.41 5.47 1.74
CA GLY A 70 -32.00 6.78 1.40
C GLY A 70 -31.28 8.00 1.98
N ASN A 71 -30.38 7.82 2.96
CA ASN A 71 -29.57 8.90 3.53
C ASN A 71 -28.29 9.21 2.72
N GLY A 72 -27.88 8.35 1.77
CA GLY A 72 -26.70 8.54 0.91
C GLY A 72 -25.35 8.61 1.63
N ILE A 73 -25.27 8.26 2.92
CA ILE A 73 -24.05 8.41 3.72
C ILE A 73 -22.96 7.46 3.21
N TYR A 74 -23.35 6.24 2.82
CA TYR A 74 -22.42 5.22 2.37
C TYR A 74 -21.67 5.65 1.11
N GLU A 75 -22.39 6.10 0.09
CA GLU A 75 -21.83 6.55 -1.19
C GLU A 75 -21.00 7.81 -1.03
N ALA A 76 -21.39 8.70 -0.12
CA ALA A 76 -20.68 9.96 0.09
C ALA A 76 -19.34 9.77 0.80
N TYR A 77 -19.23 8.79 1.71
CA TYR A 77 -18.10 8.73 2.65
C TYR A 77 -17.49 7.35 2.88
N CYS A 78 -18.25 6.26 2.77
CA CYS A 78 -17.87 4.96 3.32
C CYS A 78 -17.53 3.89 2.27
N ASP A 79 -17.76 4.13 0.98
CA ASP A 79 -17.52 3.17 -0.10
C ASP A 79 -16.03 2.90 -0.43
N GLY A 80 -15.10 3.58 0.26
CA GLY A 80 -13.65 3.46 0.04
C GLY A 80 -13.10 4.28 -1.14
N SER A 81 -13.94 5.03 -1.84
CA SER A 81 -13.51 5.93 -2.93
C SER A 81 -12.78 7.17 -2.40
N ARG A 82 -13.17 7.64 -1.21
CA ARG A 82 -12.63 8.84 -0.55
C ARG A 82 -11.26 8.55 0.07
N ARG A 83 -10.34 9.50 -0.08
CA ARG A 83 -8.94 9.42 0.40
C ARG A 83 -8.54 10.62 1.26
N ASP A 84 -9.45 11.56 1.44
CA ASP A 84 -9.26 12.85 2.09
C ASP A 84 -9.92 12.95 3.48
N ILE A 85 -10.59 11.91 3.97
CA ILE A 85 -11.24 11.91 5.29
C ILE A 85 -10.19 11.62 6.37
N ARG A 86 -9.78 12.65 7.10
CA ARG A 86 -8.82 12.53 8.20
C ARG A 86 -9.48 12.05 9.48
N SER A 87 -10.69 12.53 9.77
CA SER A 87 -11.47 12.11 10.93
C SER A 87 -12.94 11.87 10.56
N PHE A 88 -13.50 10.80 11.13
CA PHE A 88 -14.89 10.42 10.95
C PHE A 88 -15.52 10.15 12.32
N GLU A 89 -16.48 10.97 12.70
CA GLU A 89 -17.14 10.90 14.02
C GLU A 89 -18.62 10.56 13.85
N ILE A 90 -19.12 9.58 14.60
CA ILE A 90 -20.55 9.23 14.63
C ILE A 90 -21.03 9.41 16.06
N ILE A 91 -22.07 10.21 16.25
CA ILE A 91 -22.73 10.44 17.54
C ILE A 91 -24.20 10.08 17.38
N ALA A 92 -24.63 8.97 17.98
CA ALA A 92 -26.01 8.51 17.91
C ALA A 92 -26.46 7.77 19.16
N ASP A 93 -27.74 7.46 19.27
CA ASP A 93 -28.19 6.44 20.23
C ASP A 93 -27.83 5.04 19.68
N ARG A 94 -28.17 4.79 18.41
CA ARG A 94 -27.91 3.52 17.72
C ARG A 94 -27.16 3.73 16.41
N VAL A 95 -26.12 2.93 16.19
CA VAL A 95 -25.37 2.89 14.92
C VAL A 95 -25.50 1.50 14.31
N ILE A 96 -25.99 1.42 13.08
CA ILE A 96 -26.20 0.16 12.37
C ILE A 96 -25.30 0.15 11.12
N ILE A 97 -24.38 -0.81 11.07
CA ILE A 97 -23.47 -1.01 9.93
C ILE A 97 -23.90 -2.28 9.19
N ARG A 98 -24.50 -2.12 8.01
CA ARG A 98 -24.93 -3.24 7.14
C ARG A 98 -23.97 -3.51 5.98
N SER A 99 -23.25 -2.48 5.56
CA SER A 99 -22.29 -2.53 4.44
C SER A 99 -20.86 -2.30 4.93
N ARG A 100 -19.88 -2.70 4.11
CA ARG A 100 -18.46 -2.54 4.43
C ARG A 100 -18.03 -1.08 4.33
N VAL A 101 -17.82 -0.44 5.47
CA VAL A 101 -17.30 0.91 5.61
C VAL A 101 -15.78 0.89 5.46
N TRP A 102 -15.25 1.55 4.44
CA TRP A 102 -13.81 1.69 4.24
C TRP A 102 -13.38 3.16 4.32
N LEU A 103 -12.73 3.50 5.45
CA LEU A 103 -12.26 4.83 5.80
C LEU A 103 -10.71 4.83 5.86
N LYS A 104 -10.09 4.98 4.69
CA LYS A 104 -8.64 4.79 4.49
C LYS A 104 -7.79 5.75 5.34
N GLN A 105 -6.98 5.19 6.23
CA GLN A 105 -6.08 5.93 7.14
C GLN A 105 -6.82 6.94 8.05
N THR A 106 -8.13 6.73 8.29
CA THR A 106 -8.97 7.69 8.99
C THR A 106 -8.99 7.43 10.49
N GLN A 107 -8.97 8.50 11.29
CA GLN A 107 -9.29 8.43 12.72
C GLN A 107 -10.80 8.34 12.88
N VAL A 108 -11.30 7.21 13.37
CA VAL A 108 -12.73 6.99 13.57
C VAL A 108 -13.07 7.10 15.05
N LEU A 109 -14.18 7.76 15.35
CA LEU A 109 -14.76 7.87 16.69
C LEU A 109 -16.25 7.54 16.60
N ILE A 110 -16.73 6.59 17.40
CA ILE A 110 -18.15 6.26 17.49
C ILE A 110 -18.58 6.41 18.95
N ARG A 111 -19.57 7.27 19.18
CA ARG A 111 -20.31 7.40 20.44
C ARG A 111 -21.73 6.90 20.21
N ALA A 112 -22.06 5.75 20.79
CA ALA A 112 -23.40 5.16 20.63
C ALA A 112 -23.78 4.26 21.81
N ARG A 113 -25.04 4.28 22.23
CA ARG A 113 -25.52 3.29 23.20
C ARG A 113 -25.36 1.88 22.63
N GLN A 114 -25.76 1.70 21.38
CA GLN A 114 -25.68 0.41 20.69
C GLN A 114 -24.98 0.53 19.33
N LEU A 115 -23.97 -0.31 19.10
CA LEU A 115 -23.35 -0.53 17.79
C LEU A 115 -23.74 -1.90 17.25
N VAL A 116 -24.46 -1.93 16.14
CA VAL A 116 -24.97 -3.16 15.52
C VAL A 116 -24.27 -3.42 14.19
N PHE A 117 -23.71 -4.60 14.04
CA PHE A 117 -23.23 -5.12 12.75
C PHE A 117 -24.22 -6.15 12.21
N GLU A 118 -24.73 -5.91 11.01
CA GLU A 118 -25.62 -6.82 10.29
C GLU A 118 -25.03 -7.17 8.93
N GLY A 119 -25.39 -8.35 8.39
CA GLY A 119 -24.94 -8.80 7.07
C GLY A 119 -23.42 -8.74 6.91
N GLU A 120 -22.95 -8.03 5.88
CA GLU A 120 -21.54 -7.81 5.54
C GLU A 120 -20.93 -6.57 6.22
N GLY A 121 -21.62 -6.00 7.20
CA GLY A 121 -21.17 -4.82 7.93
C GLY A 121 -19.77 -4.97 8.49
N GLN A 122 -18.90 -4.02 8.19
CA GLN A 122 -17.51 -4.00 8.63
C GLN A 122 -17.01 -2.55 8.66
N ILE A 123 -16.11 -2.20 9.57
CA ILE A 123 -15.33 -0.96 9.54
C ILE A 123 -13.88 -1.32 9.23
N LYS A 124 -13.35 -0.72 8.16
CA LYS A 124 -11.98 -0.92 7.69
C LYS A 124 -11.25 0.42 7.63
N THR A 125 -10.09 0.51 8.27
CA THR A 125 -9.24 1.73 8.25
C THR A 125 -7.90 1.53 7.55
N THR A 126 -7.68 0.37 6.93
CA THR A 126 -6.51 0.09 6.09
C THR A 126 -6.32 1.20 5.05
N PRO A 127 -5.11 1.78 4.94
CA PRO A 127 -4.84 2.91 4.07
C PRO A 127 -4.81 2.49 2.59
N GLU A 128 -4.64 3.47 1.71
CA GLU A 128 -4.31 3.17 0.30
C GLU A 128 -3.02 2.34 0.21
N GLU A 129 -2.94 1.44 -0.77
CA GLU A 129 -1.77 0.59 -1.01
C GLU A 129 -1.17 0.87 -2.39
N ARG A 130 0.15 0.74 -2.51
CA ARG A 130 0.86 0.83 -3.80
C ARG A 130 1.25 -0.56 -4.28
N LEU A 131 0.31 -1.24 -4.94
CA LEU A 131 0.51 -2.62 -5.37
C LEU A 131 1.39 -2.76 -6.63
N THR A 132 1.57 -1.68 -7.39
CA THR A 132 2.44 -1.65 -8.57
C THR A 132 3.90 -1.51 -8.15
N SER A 133 4.78 -2.36 -8.70
CA SER A 133 6.22 -2.26 -8.46
C SER A 133 6.78 -0.88 -8.78
N ALA A 134 7.77 -0.46 -8.01
CA ALA A 134 8.54 0.73 -8.33
C ALA A 134 9.25 0.59 -9.69
N GLY A 135 9.62 1.71 -10.30
CA GLY A 135 10.31 1.72 -11.58
C GLY A 135 11.79 1.31 -11.50
N THR A 136 12.52 1.55 -12.58
CA THR A 136 13.97 1.37 -12.65
C THR A 136 14.68 2.70 -12.92
N ASN A 137 15.95 2.80 -12.55
CA ASN A 137 16.82 3.92 -12.89
C ASN A 137 18.17 3.42 -13.41
N ALA A 138 19.11 4.34 -13.66
CA ALA A 138 20.44 4.01 -14.18
C ALA A 138 21.21 3.01 -13.30
N SER A 139 20.97 3.00 -11.99
CA SER A 139 21.64 2.16 -11.00
C SER A 139 20.93 0.83 -10.69
N GLY A 140 19.74 0.59 -11.27
CA GLY A 140 18.96 -0.64 -11.07
C GLY A 140 17.51 -0.36 -10.67
N GLY A 141 16.91 -1.28 -9.90
CA GLY A 141 15.55 -1.12 -9.42
C GLY A 141 15.42 -0.03 -8.37
N VAL A 142 14.38 0.80 -8.48
CA VAL A 142 14.04 1.83 -7.48
C VAL A 142 13.44 1.15 -6.26
N ALA A 143 13.78 1.59 -5.05
CA ALA A 143 13.16 1.06 -3.83
C ALA A 143 11.65 1.31 -3.82
N GLY A 144 10.90 0.32 -3.33
CA GLY A 144 9.48 0.48 -3.03
C GLY A 144 9.28 1.43 -1.84
N VAL A 145 8.15 2.11 -1.82
CA VAL A 145 7.70 2.91 -0.68
C VAL A 145 7.10 2.00 0.39
N ASP A 146 7.41 2.28 1.66
CA ASP A 146 6.83 1.57 2.80
C ASP A 146 5.31 1.74 2.89
N GLY A 147 4.64 0.75 3.46
CA GLY A 147 3.23 0.77 3.76
C GLY A 147 2.86 1.85 4.77
N LEU A 148 1.67 2.42 4.63
CA LEU A 148 1.15 3.41 5.58
C LEU A 148 0.56 2.73 6.81
N PRO A 149 0.60 3.38 8.00
CA PRO A 149 -0.13 2.90 9.15
C PRO A 149 -1.65 2.96 8.90
N ALA A 150 -2.41 2.07 9.54
CA ALA A 150 -3.86 2.16 9.50
C ALA A 150 -4.39 3.34 10.34
N GLY A 151 -5.65 3.71 10.09
CA GLY A 151 -6.37 4.63 10.96
C GLY A 151 -6.74 3.99 12.30
N ASN A 152 -6.85 4.78 13.36
CA ASN A 152 -7.26 4.29 14.68
C ASN A 152 -8.78 4.38 14.86
N LEU A 153 -9.30 3.59 15.79
CA LEU A 153 -10.72 3.55 16.13
C LEU A 153 -10.92 3.79 17.63
N ASN A 154 -11.79 4.74 17.99
CA ASN A 154 -12.26 4.92 19.36
C ASN A 154 -13.76 4.59 19.42
N LEU A 155 -14.11 3.57 20.18
CA LEU A 155 -15.48 3.10 20.39
C LEU A 155 -15.91 3.39 21.83
N GLU A 156 -16.61 4.49 22.01
CA GLU A 156 -17.26 4.86 23.25
C GLU A 156 -18.71 4.36 23.16
N ILE A 157 -18.90 3.05 23.35
CA ILE A 157 -20.18 2.37 23.13
C ILE A 157 -20.72 1.66 24.38
N GLY A 158 -22.04 1.61 24.54
CA GLY A 158 -22.68 0.89 25.65
C GLY A 158 -22.66 -0.62 25.44
N GLU A 159 -23.04 -1.06 24.25
CA GLU A 159 -23.05 -2.46 23.84
C GLU A 159 -22.75 -2.62 22.34
N ILE A 160 -22.32 -3.83 21.98
CA ILE A 160 -22.09 -4.24 20.60
C ILE A 160 -22.94 -5.48 20.31
N GLU A 161 -23.69 -5.43 19.22
CA GLU A 161 -24.45 -6.54 18.69
C GLU A 161 -23.85 -6.95 17.34
N VAL A 162 -23.52 -8.22 17.18
CA VAL A 162 -22.97 -8.75 15.93
C VAL A 162 -23.83 -9.89 15.44
N ASN A 163 -24.59 -9.62 14.37
CA ASN A 163 -25.42 -10.62 13.71
C ASN A 163 -24.57 -11.40 12.70
N GLY A 164 -24.05 -12.54 13.14
CA GLY A 164 -23.17 -13.43 12.38
C GLY A 164 -21.73 -13.49 12.93
N GLY A 165 -20.91 -14.39 12.38
CA GLY A 165 -19.49 -14.48 12.74
C GLY A 165 -18.59 -13.66 11.81
N GLY A 166 -17.32 -13.49 12.21
CA GLY A 166 -16.27 -12.96 11.34
C GLY A 166 -15.73 -11.59 11.74
N LEU A 167 -14.81 -11.11 10.91
CA LEU A 167 -14.09 -9.85 11.11
C LEU A 167 -15.04 -8.65 10.89
N ARG A 168 -15.24 -7.82 11.91
CA ARG A 168 -16.04 -6.58 11.83
C ARG A 168 -15.20 -5.31 11.86
N LEU A 169 -14.01 -5.39 12.45
CA LEU A 169 -13.11 -4.25 12.63
C LEU A 169 -11.74 -4.60 12.05
N ASP A 170 -11.41 -4.03 10.89
CA ASP A 170 -10.13 -4.26 10.20
C ASP A 170 -9.27 -3.00 10.21
N LEU A 171 -8.30 -2.98 11.13
CA LEU A 171 -7.33 -1.90 11.28
C LEU A 171 -5.95 -2.37 10.78
N ALA A 172 -5.90 -3.24 9.77
CA ALA A 172 -4.63 -3.71 9.25
C ALA A 172 -3.85 -2.58 8.56
N GLY A 173 -2.53 -2.52 8.80
CA GLY A 173 -1.64 -1.58 8.12
C GLY A 173 -1.58 -1.83 6.61
N GLY A 174 -1.18 -0.82 5.84
CA GLY A 174 -1.05 -0.94 4.39
C GLY A 174 0.14 -1.81 3.99
N ARG A 175 0.00 -2.57 2.91
CA ARG A 175 1.11 -3.30 2.31
C ARG A 175 2.20 -2.35 1.78
N GLY A 176 3.46 -2.73 1.96
CA GLY A 176 4.58 -2.06 1.28
C GLY A 176 4.52 -2.21 -0.24
N GLN A 177 5.15 -1.28 -0.95
CA GLN A 177 5.24 -1.32 -2.41
C GLN A 177 6.35 -2.29 -2.86
N PRO A 178 6.12 -3.13 -3.88
CA PRO A 178 7.20 -3.94 -4.45
C PRO A 178 8.33 -3.06 -5.01
N GLY A 179 9.58 -3.46 -4.77
CA GLY A 179 10.73 -2.77 -5.34
C GLY A 179 10.80 -2.94 -6.86
N GLY A 180 11.51 -2.06 -7.56
CA GLY A 180 11.70 -2.17 -8.99
C GLY A 180 12.56 -3.37 -9.38
N PRO A 181 12.41 -3.91 -10.61
CA PRO A 181 13.24 -5.01 -11.08
C PRO A 181 14.69 -4.58 -11.20
N GLY A 182 15.61 -5.52 -10.97
CA GLY A 182 17.00 -5.37 -11.39
C GLY A 182 17.16 -5.64 -12.89
N GLN A 183 18.40 -5.71 -13.35
CA GLN A 183 18.74 -5.95 -14.75
C GLN A 183 19.91 -6.91 -14.85
N HIS A 184 19.82 -7.90 -15.74
CA HIS A 184 20.97 -8.73 -16.10
C HIS A 184 22.03 -7.89 -16.81
N GLY A 185 23.29 -8.28 -16.65
CA GLY A 185 24.36 -7.76 -17.47
C GLY A 185 24.21 -8.19 -18.93
N SER A 186 24.68 -7.37 -19.85
CA SER A 186 24.79 -7.71 -21.26
C SER A 186 26.07 -8.49 -21.50
N ASP A 187 25.98 -9.58 -22.27
CA ASP A 187 27.15 -10.35 -22.68
C ASP A 187 28.12 -9.50 -23.51
N GLY A 188 29.41 -9.80 -23.33
CA GLY A 188 30.47 -9.25 -24.14
C GLY A 188 30.41 -9.72 -25.59
N SER A 189 30.92 -8.90 -26.50
CA SER A 189 30.97 -9.22 -27.92
C SER A 189 31.99 -10.32 -28.23
N ASN A 190 31.60 -11.24 -29.11
CA ASN A 190 32.43 -12.34 -29.55
C ASN A 190 33.18 -12.02 -30.84
N VAL A 191 34.41 -12.52 -30.96
CA VAL A 191 35.19 -12.61 -32.19
C VAL A 191 35.29 -14.07 -32.63
N SER A 192 34.79 -14.35 -33.83
CA SER A 192 34.73 -15.70 -34.40
C SER A 192 36.07 -16.15 -35.00
N THR A 193 36.82 -15.23 -35.60
CA THR A 193 38.09 -15.54 -36.26
C THR A 193 39.20 -15.76 -35.23
N ARG A 194 39.83 -16.93 -35.29
CA ARG A 194 40.83 -17.37 -34.30
C ARG A 194 41.91 -18.21 -34.97
N TRP A 195 43.17 -17.89 -34.71
CA TRP A 195 44.32 -18.69 -35.13
C TRP A 195 45.20 -19.08 -33.95
N SER A 196 45.70 -20.31 -33.96
CA SER A 196 46.69 -20.81 -32.99
C SER A 196 48.13 -20.44 -33.36
N SER A 197 48.37 -20.08 -34.62
CA SER A 197 49.62 -19.49 -35.11
C SER A 197 49.36 -18.85 -36.46
N VAL A 198 50.10 -17.80 -36.81
CA VAL A 198 50.06 -17.22 -38.15
C VAL A 198 51.48 -17.12 -38.70
N ARG A 199 51.66 -17.45 -39.97
CA ARG A 199 52.93 -17.34 -40.68
C ARG A 199 52.81 -16.26 -41.74
N MET A 200 53.65 -15.22 -41.62
CA MET A 200 53.78 -14.18 -42.63
C MET A 200 55.03 -14.41 -43.46
N CYS A 201 54.92 -14.30 -44.77
CA CYS A 201 56.04 -14.38 -45.70
C CYS A 201 55.96 -13.24 -46.71
N ASP A 202 57.07 -12.55 -46.94
CA ASP A 202 57.23 -11.56 -48.01
C ASP A 202 58.64 -11.70 -48.60
N SER A 203 58.73 -11.76 -49.93
CA SER A 203 60.00 -11.75 -50.67
C SER A 203 61.02 -12.80 -50.16
N GLY A 204 60.53 -13.99 -49.80
CA GLY A 204 61.35 -15.10 -49.29
C GLY A 204 61.67 -15.05 -47.79
N ILE A 205 61.31 -13.97 -47.08
CA ILE A 205 61.51 -13.83 -45.63
C ILE A 205 60.22 -14.21 -44.92
N CYS A 206 60.27 -15.21 -44.04
CA CYS A 206 59.12 -15.70 -43.29
C CYS A 206 59.29 -15.55 -41.78
N LYS A 207 58.19 -15.30 -41.07
CA LYS A 207 58.11 -15.43 -39.61
C LYS A 207 56.80 -16.06 -39.20
N THR A 208 56.88 -17.03 -38.30
CA THR A 208 55.70 -17.57 -37.59
C THR A 208 55.57 -16.87 -36.24
N HIS A 209 54.37 -16.42 -35.93
CA HIS A 209 54.00 -15.98 -34.59
C HIS A 209 53.06 -17.00 -33.97
N THR A 210 53.44 -17.48 -32.78
CA THR A 210 52.61 -18.36 -31.95
C THR A 210 52.30 -17.58 -30.68
N PRO A 211 51.01 -17.40 -30.33
CA PRO A 211 50.61 -16.64 -29.16
C PRO A 211 51.04 -17.38 -27.88
N SER A 212 51.12 -16.63 -26.77
CA SER A 212 51.41 -17.23 -25.46
C SER A 212 50.29 -18.20 -25.01
N SER A 213 50.59 -19.08 -24.06
CA SER A 213 49.65 -20.13 -23.62
C SER A 213 48.26 -19.55 -23.25
N GLY A 214 47.22 -20.10 -23.88
CA GLY A 214 45.83 -19.70 -23.68
C GLY A 214 45.37 -18.48 -24.48
N TYR A 215 46.26 -17.77 -25.19
CA TYR A 215 45.88 -16.72 -26.13
C TYR A 215 45.61 -17.29 -27.52
N VAL A 216 44.69 -16.67 -28.25
CA VAL A 216 44.49 -16.92 -29.69
C VAL A 216 44.63 -15.62 -30.47
N ILE A 217 45.12 -15.72 -31.70
CA ILE A 217 45.25 -14.57 -32.57
C ILE A 217 43.87 -14.29 -33.18
N THR A 218 43.35 -13.08 -33.01
CA THR A 218 42.05 -12.67 -33.57
C THR A 218 42.18 -11.78 -34.80
N TYR A 219 43.33 -11.15 -34.95
CA TYR A 219 43.63 -10.26 -36.06
C TYR A 219 45.13 -10.12 -36.26
N TYR A 220 45.56 -10.04 -37.51
CA TYR A 220 46.94 -9.71 -37.84
C TYR A 220 47.03 -8.83 -39.09
N TYR A 221 48.07 -8.01 -39.12
CA TYR A 221 48.36 -7.18 -40.29
C TYR A 221 49.87 -7.08 -40.52
N TYR A 222 50.24 -6.80 -41.77
CA TYR A 222 51.61 -6.64 -42.22
C TYR A 222 51.79 -5.26 -42.85
N THR A 223 52.85 -4.55 -42.44
CA THR A 223 53.23 -3.27 -43.04
C THR A 223 54.58 -3.33 -43.71
N PHE A 224 54.67 -2.79 -44.92
CA PHE A 224 55.90 -2.58 -45.67
C PHE A 224 56.08 -1.09 -45.96
N ALA A 225 57.24 -0.52 -45.62
CA ALA A 225 57.52 0.90 -45.79
C ALA A 225 56.42 1.85 -45.24
N GLY A 226 55.78 1.46 -44.12
CA GLY A 226 54.70 2.21 -43.48
C GLY A 226 53.30 2.01 -44.09
N ILE A 227 53.16 1.21 -45.14
CA ILE A 227 51.88 0.92 -45.81
C ILE A 227 51.40 -0.48 -45.38
N THR A 228 50.13 -0.60 -44.95
CA THR A 228 49.49 -1.89 -44.69
C THR A 228 49.33 -2.66 -45.99
N ALA A 229 50.13 -3.72 -46.15
CA ALA A 229 50.14 -4.56 -47.34
C ALA A 229 49.20 -5.76 -47.22
N LYS A 230 48.90 -6.21 -45.99
CA LYS A 230 47.98 -7.32 -45.73
C LYS A 230 47.31 -7.17 -44.37
N GLU A 231 46.05 -7.56 -44.28
CA GLU A 231 45.23 -7.54 -43.07
C GLU A 231 44.23 -8.70 -43.11
N GLU A 232 44.13 -9.47 -42.03
CA GLU A 232 43.14 -10.55 -41.89
C GLU A 232 42.60 -10.60 -40.45
N GLY A 233 41.32 -10.95 -40.30
CA GLY A 233 40.65 -11.16 -39.01
C GLY A 233 39.75 -10.01 -38.60
N THR A 234 39.50 -9.90 -37.30
CA THR A 234 38.59 -8.90 -36.73
C THR A 234 39.37 -7.91 -35.88
N LYS A 235 39.45 -6.67 -36.35
CA LYS A 235 40.22 -5.60 -35.69
C LYS A 235 39.66 -5.18 -34.34
N SER A 236 38.36 -5.38 -34.08
CA SER A 236 37.78 -5.15 -32.76
C SER A 236 38.14 -6.26 -31.79
N TRP A 237 38.45 -5.89 -30.55
CA TRP A 237 38.60 -6.85 -29.46
C TRP A 237 37.25 -7.47 -29.08
N PRO A 238 37.23 -8.73 -28.59
CA PRO A 238 36.09 -9.16 -27.80
C PRO A 238 35.97 -8.24 -26.57
N THR A 239 34.77 -8.02 -26.07
CA THR A 239 34.55 -7.10 -24.94
C THR A 239 34.19 -7.86 -23.66
N ASP A 240 34.34 -7.20 -22.52
CA ASP A 240 33.82 -7.68 -21.25
C ASP A 240 32.30 -7.80 -21.28
N GLY A 241 31.77 -8.69 -20.45
CA GLY A 241 30.36 -8.65 -20.07
C GLY A 241 30.12 -7.49 -19.11
N THR A 242 28.95 -6.88 -19.14
CA THR A 242 28.62 -5.80 -18.20
C THR A 242 28.11 -6.34 -16.89
N ASP A 243 28.29 -5.60 -15.80
CA ASP A 243 27.73 -5.96 -14.51
C ASP A 243 26.20 -5.96 -14.55
N ALA A 244 25.61 -6.80 -13.71
CA ALA A 244 24.19 -6.76 -13.42
C ALA A 244 23.84 -5.58 -12.52
N LYS A 245 22.57 -5.20 -12.52
CA LYS A 245 22.03 -4.17 -11.63
C LYS A 245 21.06 -4.79 -10.63
N PRO A 246 21.16 -4.45 -9.33
CA PRO A 246 20.32 -5.05 -8.31
C PRO A 246 18.87 -4.61 -8.45
N SER A 247 17.95 -5.39 -7.88
CA SER A 247 16.57 -4.94 -7.70
C SER A 247 16.46 -3.85 -6.65
N GLY A 248 15.35 -3.12 -6.70
CA GLY A 248 14.94 -2.22 -5.64
C GLY A 248 14.54 -3.03 -4.41
N LYS A 249 14.87 -2.50 -3.23
CA LYS A 249 14.36 -3.07 -1.98
C LYS A 249 12.84 -2.89 -1.93
N PRO A 250 12.04 -3.93 -1.63
CA PRO A 250 10.61 -3.73 -1.38
C PRO A 250 10.39 -2.84 -0.15
N GLY A 251 9.29 -2.10 -0.14
CA GLY A 251 8.84 -1.36 1.02
C GLY A 251 8.37 -2.30 2.12
N GLU A 252 8.60 -1.92 3.37
CA GLU A 252 8.10 -2.64 4.55
C GLU A 252 6.59 -2.45 4.69
N GLY A 253 5.93 -3.31 5.45
CA GLY A 253 4.52 -3.11 5.78
C GLY A 253 4.28 -1.98 6.78
N GLY A 254 3.16 -1.29 6.67
CA GLY A 254 2.75 -0.26 7.63
C GLY A 254 2.22 -0.85 8.94
N ALA A 255 2.23 -0.07 10.01
CA ALA A 255 1.73 -0.53 11.31
C ALA A 255 0.19 -0.70 11.32
N GLY A 256 -0.29 -1.68 12.08
CA GLY A 256 -1.71 -1.80 12.40
C GLY A 256 -2.20 -0.61 13.25
N GLY A 257 -3.50 -0.34 13.18
CA GLY A 257 -4.13 0.75 13.93
C GLY A 257 -4.34 0.40 15.40
N THR A 258 -4.58 1.42 16.22
CA THR A 258 -4.97 1.24 17.62
C THR A 258 -6.48 1.29 17.76
N ILE A 259 -7.03 0.44 18.63
CA ILE A 259 -8.43 0.51 19.04
C ILE A 259 -8.55 0.80 20.54
N ARG A 260 -9.41 1.75 20.89
CA ARG A 260 -9.87 2.00 22.26
C ARG A 260 -11.35 1.66 22.32
N SER A 261 -11.77 0.86 23.30
CA SER A 261 -13.18 0.49 23.44
C SER A 261 -13.62 0.36 24.88
N THR A 262 -14.89 0.68 25.13
CA THR A 262 -15.58 0.42 26.40
C THR A 262 -16.18 -0.99 26.49
N VAL A 263 -16.18 -1.77 25.41
CA VAL A 263 -16.70 -3.15 25.37
C VAL A 263 -15.64 -4.13 24.82
N PRO A 264 -15.68 -5.42 25.17
CA PRO A 264 -14.78 -6.44 24.61
C PRO A 264 -14.98 -6.68 23.11
N LEU A 265 -13.89 -6.81 22.33
CA LEU A 265 -13.93 -6.90 20.86
C LEU A 265 -13.06 -8.00 20.24
N ASP A 266 -12.39 -8.83 21.05
CA ASP A 266 -11.33 -9.75 20.59
C ASP A 266 -11.79 -10.70 19.47
N ALA A 267 -13.08 -11.08 19.46
CA ALA A 267 -13.65 -11.99 18.47
C ALA A 267 -13.86 -11.37 17.08
N TYR A 268 -13.79 -10.05 16.94
CA TYR A 268 -14.24 -9.32 15.73
C TYR A 268 -13.16 -8.46 15.08
N LEU A 269 -11.90 -8.59 15.50
CA LEU A 269 -10.85 -7.60 15.25
C LEU A 269 -9.67 -8.16 14.47
N SER A 270 -9.10 -7.32 13.60
CA SER A 270 -7.79 -7.49 12.97
C SER A 270 -6.95 -6.24 13.22
N LEU A 271 -5.82 -6.42 13.88
CA LEU A 271 -4.82 -5.38 14.15
C LEU A 271 -3.50 -5.68 13.44
N ALA A 272 -3.52 -6.50 12.38
CA ALA A 272 -2.28 -6.96 11.75
C ALA A 272 -1.46 -5.79 11.18
N GLY A 273 -0.13 -5.85 11.32
CA GLY A 273 0.73 -5.03 10.48
C GLY A 273 0.53 -5.39 9.00
N GLY A 274 0.69 -4.40 8.11
CA GLY A 274 0.67 -4.64 6.68
C GLY A 274 1.78 -5.60 6.27
N ALA A 275 1.60 -6.33 5.18
CA ALA A 275 2.65 -7.22 4.69
C ALA A 275 3.78 -6.41 4.03
N THR A 276 5.03 -6.84 4.25
CA THR A 276 6.16 -6.35 3.45
C THR A 276 5.99 -6.86 2.01
N ALA A 277 6.30 -6.00 1.03
CA ALA A 277 6.13 -6.38 -0.36
C ALA A 277 7.09 -7.51 -0.76
N ALA A 278 6.68 -8.32 -1.75
CA ALA A 278 7.59 -9.31 -2.30
C ALA A 278 8.76 -8.61 -3.00
N ALA A 279 9.96 -9.17 -2.86
CA ALA A 279 11.09 -8.74 -3.66
C ALA A 279 10.85 -9.08 -5.13
N THR A 280 11.23 -8.17 -6.04
CA THR A 280 11.18 -8.45 -7.47
C THR A 280 12.37 -9.34 -7.83
N THR A 281 12.06 -10.57 -8.26
CA THR A 281 13.04 -11.59 -8.65
C THR A 281 13.24 -11.60 -10.18
N PRO A 282 14.40 -12.07 -10.67
CA PRO A 282 14.58 -12.37 -12.09
C PRO A 282 13.57 -13.40 -12.57
N GLY A 283 13.20 -13.35 -13.85
CA GLY A 283 12.31 -14.32 -14.47
C GLY A 283 12.96 -15.68 -14.78
N SER A 284 14.29 -15.74 -14.72
CA SER A 284 15.10 -16.93 -15.00
C SER A 284 15.97 -17.29 -13.79
N TRP A 285 16.30 -18.57 -13.68
CA TRP A 285 17.24 -19.05 -12.67
C TRP A 285 18.63 -18.42 -12.87
N PRO A 286 19.35 -18.05 -11.80
CA PRO A 286 18.99 -18.19 -10.38
C PRO A 286 18.09 -17.05 -9.86
N TYR A 287 16.97 -17.39 -9.22
CA TYR A 287 15.92 -16.43 -8.82
C TYR A 287 16.30 -15.48 -7.67
N ASP A 288 17.50 -15.64 -7.10
CA ASP A 288 18.01 -14.87 -5.97
C ASP A 288 19.03 -13.79 -6.38
N ARG A 289 19.45 -13.74 -7.66
CA ARG A 289 20.38 -12.73 -8.18
C ARG A 289 20.19 -12.44 -9.66
N TYR A 290 20.53 -11.23 -10.07
CA TYR A 290 20.68 -10.87 -11.46
C TYR A 290 22.08 -11.25 -11.92
N ALA A 291 22.18 -12.14 -12.90
CA ALA A 291 23.44 -12.57 -13.49
C ALA A 291 24.14 -11.43 -14.25
N GLY A 292 25.44 -11.27 -14.04
CA GLY A 292 26.32 -10.45 -14.87
C GLY A 292 26.48 -11.03 -16.28
N GLY A 293 26.90 -10.19 -17.22
CA GLY A 293 27.08 -10.60 -18.61
C GLY A 293 28.26 -11.55 -18.77
N ALA A 294 28.15 -12.53 -19.65
CA ALA A 294 29.26 -13.42 -19.97
C ALA A 294 30.40 -12.66 -20.67
N ALA A 295 31.65 -13.07 -20.41
CA ALA A 295 32.81 -12.51 -21.10
C ALA A 295 32.77 -12.82 -22.61
N GLY A 296 33.11 -11.83 -23.44
CA GLY A 296 33.26 -12.02 -24.88
C GLY A 296 34.34 -13.04 -25.22
N GLN A 297 34.12 -13.83 -26.27
CA GLN A 297 34.99 -14.93 -26.68
C GLN A 297 35.82 -14.54 -27.91
N PRO A 298 37.12 -14.84 -27.98
CA PRO A 298 37.90 -15.59 -26.99
C PRO A 298 38.26 -14.73 -25.77
N SER A 299 38.31 -15.34 -24.57
CA SER A 299 38.61 -14.61 -23.34
C SER A 299 40.04 -14.09 -23.24
N LYS A 300 40.95 -14.60 -24.07
CA LYS A 300 42.34 -14.14 -24.23
C LYS A 300 42.64 -14.02 -25.71
N ALA A 301 42.80 -12.80 -26.17
CA ALA A 301 43.01 -12.45 -27.58
C ALA A 301 44.35 -11.75 -27.78
N GLU A 302 44.99 -12.02 -28.91
CA GLU A 302 46.22 -11.36 -29.35
C GLU A 302 46.02 -10.79 -30.77
N GLN A 303 46.50 -9.57 -30.98
CA GLN A 303 46.53 -8.93 -32.29
C GLN A 303 47.98 -8.73 -32.69
N VAL A 304 48.35 -9.20 -33.88
CA VAL A 304 49.76 -9.33 -34.29
C VAL A 304 50.07 -8.38 -35.44
N HIS A 305 51.12 -7.57 -35.27
CA HIS A 305 51.64 -6.69 -36.31
C HIS A 305 52.98 -7.22 -36.81
N PHE A 306 53.02 -7.60 -38.09
CA PHE A 306 54.25 -7.96 -38.79
C PHE A 306 54.85 -6.75 -39.50
N TYR A 307 56.18 -6.62 -39.44
CA TYR A 307 56.91 -5.57 -40.13
C TYR A 307 58.31 -6.04 -40.51
N LEU A 308 58.88 -5.47 -41.57
CA LEU A 308 60.27 -5.69 -41.95
C LEU A 308 61.16 -4.64 -41.28
N GLU A 309 62.23 -5.12 -40.63
CA GLU A 309 63.27 -4.28 -40.04
C GLU A 309 64.63 -4.90 -40.41
N TRP A 310 65.47 -4.16 -41.13
CA TRP A 310 66.79 -4.60 -41.59
C TRP A 310 66.79 -5.99 -42.26
N PHE A 311 65.89 -6.21 -43.23
CA PHE A 311 65.71 -7.50 -43.93
C PHE A 311 65.33 -8.68 -43.03
N SER A 312 64.86 -8.43 -41.80
CA SER A 312 64.28 -9.43 -40.90
C SER A 312 62.80 -9.13 -40.70
N MET A 313 61.96 -10.14 -40.90
CA MET A 313 60.56 -10.07 -40.48
C MET A 313 60.50 -10.07 -38.95
N LYS A 314 59.84 -9.08 -38.37
CA LYS A 314 59.57 -8.95 -36.94
C LYS A 314 58.06 -9.04 -36.71
N SER A 315 57.70 -9.18 -35.43
CA SER A 315 56.30 -9.21 -35.01
C SER A 315 56.19 -8.56 -33.65
N SER A 316 55.28 -7.61 -33.49
CA SER A 316 54.81 -7.14 -32.19
C SER A 316 53.39 -7.65 -31.98
N ALA A 317 52.98 -7.71 -30.71
CA ALA A 317 51.65 -8.19 -30.39
C ALA A 317 51.04 -7.37 -29.26
N SER A 318 49.76 -7.04 -29.40
CA SER A 318 48.93 -6.48 -28.35
C SER A 318 48.04 -7.58 -27.80
N ARG A 319 47.76 -7.56 -26.50
CA ARG A 319 46.94 -8.58 -25.83
C ARG A 319 45.74 -7.94 -25.17
N HIS A 320 44.64 -8.67 -25.17
CA HIS A 320 43.42 -8.31 -24.48
C HIS A 320 42.85 -9.55 -23.79
N THR A 321 42.30 -9.34 -22.60
CA THR A 321 41.63 -10.39 -21.84
C THR A 321 40.26 -9.84 -21.49
N THR A 322 39.21 -10.65 -21.66
CA THR A 322 37.86 -10.26 -21.24
C THR A 322 37.49 -10.88 -19.90
N SER A 323 36.65 -10.20 -19.15
CA SER A 323 36.02 -10.67 -17.92
C SER A 323 34.51 -10.75 -18.04
N ALA A 324 33.90 -11.63 -17.25
CA ALA A 324 32.46 -11.59 -17.05
C ALA A 324 32.13 -10.39 -16.15
N GLY A 325 30.91 -9.87 -16.29
CA GLY A 325 30.39 -8.87 -15.37
C GLY A 325 30.03 -9.49 -14.02
N ASP A 326 29.98 -8.65 -13.00
CA ASP A 326 29.59 -9.07 -11.66
C ASP A 326 28.07 -9.31 -11.54
N ASP A 327 27.69 -10.31 -10.75
CA ASP A 327 26.30 -10.58 -10.37
C ASP A 327 25.81 -9.52 -9.37
N ALA A 328 24.50 -9.23 -9.40
CA ALA A 328 23.86 -8.30 -8.48
C ALA A 328 22.76 -8.99 -7.65
N PRO A 329 22.67 -8.72 -6.33
CA PRO A 329 21.72 -9.41 -5.48
C PRO A 329 20.28 -8.94 -5.69
N VAL A 330 19.32 -9.83 -5.39
CA VAL A 330 17.92 -9.44 -5.17
C VAL A 330 17.80 -8.83 -3.77
N ARG A 331 17.37 -7.56 -3.68
CA ARG A 331 17.14 -6.89 -2.40
C ARG A 331 15.80 -7.31 -1.81
N ARG A 332 15.81 -7.66 -0.51
CA ARG A 332 14.63 -8.13 0.24
C ARG A 332 14.28 -7.15 1.36
N GLY A 333 13.04 -7.21 1.82
CA GLY A 333 12.59 -6.47 3.00
C GLY A 333 13.31 -6.92 4.26
N ASN A 334 13.36 -6.04 5.25
CA ASN A 334 13.98 -6.33 6.55
C ASN A 334 13.02 -7.13 7.44
N THR A 335 11.71 -6.91 7.31
CA THR A 335 10.68 -7.60 8.06
C THR A 335 9.72 -8.32 7.13
N VAL A 336 8.90 -9.22 7.68
CA VAL A 336 7.82 -9.90 6.94
C VAL A 336 6.55 -9.06 6.92
N SER A 337 6.35 -8.24 7.95
CA SER A 337 5.21 -7.35 8.11
C SER A 337 5.58 -6.12 8.94
N GLY A 338 4.70 -5.12 8.95
CA GLY A 338 4.70 -4.03 9.91
C GLY A 338 4.37 -4.52 11.32
N GLU A 339 4.47 -3.61 12.29
CA GLU A 339 4.08 -3.86 13.67
C GLU A 339 2.56 -4.06 13.78
N ASN A 340 2.14 -5.01 14.63
CA ASN A 340 0.73 -5.16 14.95
C ASN A 340 0.26 -3.97 15.78
N GLY A 341 -1.01 -3.59 15.59
CA GLY A 341 -1.69 -2.61 16.40
C GLY A 341 -1.97 -3.10 17.83
N ALA A 342 -2.64 -2.25 18.60
CA ALA A 342 -2.98 -2.52 19.99
C ALA A 342 -4.47 -2.29 20.28
N ILE A 343 -5.00 -3.03 21.26
CA ILE A 343 -6.33 -2.84 21.82
C ILE A 343 -6.23 -2.38 23.27
N PHE A 344 -7.02 -1.37 23.62
CA PHE A 344 -7.15 -0.84 24.97
C PHE A 344 -8.62 -0.84 25.37
N TYR A 345 -8.92 -1.43 26.52
CA TYR A 345 -10.24 -1.38 27.12
C TYR A 345 -10.31 -0.30 28.18
N GLU A 346 -11.40 0.46 28.18
CA GLU A 346 -11.61 1.57 29.11
C GLU A 346 -12.85 1.32 29.96
N ASP A 347 -12.69 1.43 31.29
CA ASP A 347 -13.78 1.26 32.25
C ASP A 347 -14.59 2.56 32.39
N ARG A 348 -15.33 2.90 31.32
CA ARG A 348 -16.18 4.09 31.24
C ARG A 348 -17.52 3.73 30.59
N PRO A 349 -18.40 2.99 31.28
CA PRO A 349 -19.63 2.43 30.69
C PRO A 349 -20.62 3.48 30.16
N TYR A 350 -20.46 4.74 30.55
CA TYR A 350 -21.29 5.87 30.12
C TYR A 350 -20.57 6.83 29.15
N ALA A 351 -19.39 6.47 28.62
CA ALA A 351 -18.68 7.31 27.66
C ALA A 351 -19.47 7.56 26.37
N TRP A 352 -20.46 6.72 26.08
CA TRP A 352 -21.37 6.87 24.94
C TRP A 352 -22.38 8.03 25.11
N ILE A 353 -22.61 8.52 26.33
CA ILE A 353 -23.56 9.61 26.58
C ILE A 353 -22.94 10.93 26.09
N ASP A 354 -23.39 11.40 24.94
CA ASP A 354 -23.01 12.68 24.36
C ASP A 354 -24.19 13.67 24.45
N PRO A 355 -23.95 14.96 24.82
CA PRO A 355 -25.03 15.95 24.87
C PRO A 355 -25.81 16.09 23.56
N LEU A 356 -25.18 15.86 22.39
CA LEU A 356 -25.84 15.93 21.09
C LEU A 356 -26.76 14.72 20.85
N SER A 357 -26.34 13.50 21.21
CA SER A 357 -27.21 12.32 21.09
C SER A 357 -28.39 12.44 22.05
N LEU A 358 -28.15 12.82 23.31
CA LEU A 358 -29.21 13.03 24.30
C LEU A 358 -30.22 14.09 23.83
N ARG A 359 -29.75 15.20 23.24
CA ARG A 359 -30.64 16.21 22.67
C ARG A 359 -31.52 15.65 21.56
N LYS A 360 -30.98 14.81 20.67
CA LYS A 360 -31.75 14.17 19.59
C LYS A 360 -32.82 13.21 20.14
N VAL A 361 -32.46 12.38 21.11
CA VAL A 361 -33.40 11.48 21.80
C VAL A 361 -34.51 12.26 22.50
N LEU A 362 -34.17 13.28 23.30
CA LEU A 362 -35.15 14.11 24.00
C LEU A 362 -36.06 14.90 23.06
N GLN A 363 -35.51 15.43 21.95
CA GLN A 363 -36.30 16.09 20.92
C GLN A 363 -37.32 15.11 20.33
N ARG A 364 -36.92 13.88 20.07
CA ARG A 364 -37.82 12.84 19.54
C ARG A 364 -38.91 12.45 20.55
N ILE A 365 -38.55 12.26 21.83
CA ILE A 365 -39.52 11.99 22.91
C ILE A 365 -40.56 13.12 22.97
N ARG A 366 -40.10 14.37 22.94
CA ARG A 366 -40.97 15.54 22.91
C ARG A 366 -41.88 15.54 21.69
N ASP A 367 -41.35 15.25 20.51
CA ASP A 367 -42.12 15.26 19.26
C ASP A 367 -43.14 14.10 19.18
N ASP A 368 -42.87 12.97 19.84
CA ASP A 368 -43.83 11.89 20.04
C ASP A 368 -44.92 12.27 21.04
N TYR A 369 -44.54 12.84 22.17
CA TYR A 369 -45.47 13.33 23.18
C TYR A 369 -46.42 14.38 22.58
N LEU A 370 -45.88 15.42 21.93
CA LEU A 370 -46.67 16.46 21.24
C LEU A 370 -47.48 15.90 20.05
N GLY A 371 -47.02 14.80 19.45
CA GLY A 371 -47.72 14.10 18.38
C GLY A 371 -48.81 13.13 18.86
N ASN A 372 -49.14 13.15 20.16
CA ASN A 372 -50.07 12.23 20.82
C ASN A 372 -49.69 10.74 20.67
N ARG A 373 -48.40 10.45 20.63
CA ARG A 373 -47.81 9.10 20.64
C ARG A 373 -47.23 8.79 22.03
N ILE A 374 -48.05 8.92 23.07
CA ILE A 374 -47.62 8.87 24.49
C ILE A 374 -46.90 7.57 24.80
N ALA A 375 -47.47 6.41 24.43
CA ALA A 375 -46.84 5.11 24.67
C ALA A 375 -45.44 4.99 24.02
N ALA A 376 -45.21 5.61 22.86
CA ALA A 376 -43.91 5.62 22.21
C ALA A 376 -42.93 6.58 22.90
N ALA A 377 -43.42 7.72 23.41
CA ALA A 377 -42.63 8.65 24.21
C ALA A 377 -42.20 8.03 25.55
N GLU A 378 -43.11 7.35 26.26
CA GLU A 378 -42.84 6.62 27.50
C GLU A 378 -41.84 5.49 27.24
N GLN A 379 -42.09 4.64 26.24
CA GLN A 379 -41.19 3.55 25.89
C GLN A 379 -39.77 4.03 25.56
N ARG A 380 -39.62 5.20 24.92
CA ARG A 380 -38.29 5.78 24.65
C ARG A 380 -37.64 6.43 25.87
N LEU A 381 -38.43 6.94 26.83
CA LEU A 381 -37.90 7.54 28.05
C LEU A 381 -37.38 6.47 29.03
N GLU A 382 -37.97 5.28 29.01
CA GLU A 382 -37.52 4.13 29.81
C GLU A 382 -36.24 3.46 29.29
N GLN A 383 -35.90 3.70 28.03
CA GLN A 383 -34.71 3.17 27.34
C GLN A 383 -33.48 4.06 27.53
#